data_AF-A0A1V1WV01-F1
#
_entry.id   AF-A0A1V1WV01-F1
#
_cell.length_a   1.000
_cell.length_b   1.000
_cell.length_c   1.000
_cell.angle_alpha   90.00
_cell.angle_beta   90.00
_cell.angle_gamma   90.00
#
_symmetry.space_group_name_H-M   'P 1'
#
loop_
_entity.id
_entity.type
_entity.pdbx_description
1 polymer ?
#
loop_
_entity_poly.entity_id
_entity_poly.type
_entity_poly.pdbx_seq_one_letter_code
_entity_poly.pdbx_strand_id
1 'polypeptide(L)'
;MYHIASEETYHHGEIIFKEGSSGDWIYVVQSGSVEISKTIQGHKYVIEVLETGDIFGEIDFLGGTERIATARVIGETTVGIIDREFLDQEFNKISEDFRLILVAAAHRIKKMTDRATEFTARKEPRVSKVLPVMFKFGDTLIKGYLGNMSTWGLFIQTDNPLKPGHKFSLKLNLPGIKETLTLKCEVVWTRIRPEGPQRPNGMGIKFRDIDMKDYRILKQYIKEQGTDEKEQ
;
A
#
# COMPACT_ATOMS: atom_id res chain seq x y z
N MET A 1 5.57 -17.09 27.32
CA MET A 1 5.12 -18.24 26.53
C MET A 1 3.62 -18.12 26.41
N TYR A 2 3.08 -18.04 25.19
CA TYR A 2 1.63 -17.92 25.00
C TYR A 2 0.95 -19.21 25.43
N HIS A 3 -0.26 -19.11 26.01
CA HIS A 3 -1.10 -20.27 26.22
C HIS A 3 -1.75 -20.61 24.88
N ILE A 4 -1.31 -21.69 24.24
CA ILE A 4 -1.79 -22.13 22.94
C ILE A 4 -2.90 -23.16 23.16
N ALA A 5 -4.10 -22.86 22.67
CA ALA A 5 -5.26 -23.76 22.74
C ALA A 5 -5.16 -24.89 21.71
N SER A 6 -4.69 -24.58 20.50
CA SER A 6 -4.44 -25.54 19.42
C SER A 6 -3.39 -25.03 18.45
N GLU A 7 -2.81 -25.94 17.68
CA GLU A 7 -1.90 -25.62 16.58
C GLU A 7 -2.54 -26.07 15.27
N GLU A 8 -2.36 -25.26 14.23
CA GLU A 8 -2.86 -25.53 12.89
C GLU A 8 -1.74 -25.34 11.87
N THR A 9 -1.62 -26.28 10.95
CA THR A 9 -0.65 -26.20 9.84
C THR A 9 -1.37 -26.01 8.53
N TYR A 10 -0.85 -25.07 7.74
CA TYR A 10 -1.41 -24.64 6.48
C TYR A 10 -0.36 -24.73 5.37
N HIS A 11 -0.83 -25.01 4.16
CA HIS A 11 -0.05 -25.01 2.95
C HIS A 11 -0.05 -23.63 2.26
N HIS A 12 0.89 -23.44 1.34
CA HIS A 12 1.06 -22.17 0.64
C HIS A 12 -0.23 -21.70 -0.04
N GLY A 13 -0.62 -20.46 0.23
CA GLY A 13 -1.78 -19.80 -0.38
C GLY A 13 -3.10 -20.05 0.33
N GLU A 14 -3.14 -20.94 1.34
CA GLU A 14 -4.33 -21.13 2.17
C GLU A 14 -4.63 -19.88 3.01
N ILE A 15 -5.92 -19.64 3.24
CA ILE A 15 -6.41 -18.44 3.93
C ILE A 15 -6.83 -18.86 5.33
N ILE A 16 -6.21 -18.25 6.35
CA ILE A 16 -6.56 -18.47 7.77
C ILE A 16 -7.88 -17.75 8.06
N PHE A 17 -7.99 -16.49 7.66
CA PHE A 17 -9.24 -15.74 7.70
C PHE A 17 -9.29 -14.65 6.62
N LYS A 18 -10.50 -14.21 6.28
CA LYS A 18 -10.75 -13.15 5.29
C LYS A 18 -11.10 -11.84 5.94
N GLU A 19 -10.77 -10.75 5.26
CA GLU A 19 -11.30 -9.44 5.61
C GLU A 19 -12.83 -9.46 5.67
N GLY A 20 -13.41 -8.83 6.70
CA GLY A 20 -14.84 -8.78 6.95
C GLY A 20 -15.44 -10.06 7.54
N SER A 21 -14.69 -11.16 7.66
CA SER A 21 -15.22 -12.35 8.34
C SER A 21 -15.32 -12.12 9.84
N SER A 22 -16.31 -12.72 10.47
CA SER A 22 -16.37 -12.83 11.93
C SER A 22 -15.35 -13.85 12.43
N GLY A 23 -14.80 -13.58 13.60
CA GLY A 23 -13.83 -14.45 14.26
C GLY A 23 -13.05 -13.66 15.29
N ASP A 24 -12.80 -14.28 16.43
CA ASP A 24 -12.19 -13.66 17.62
C ASP A 24 -10.92 -14.40 18.08
N TRP A 25 -10.50 -15.43 17.35
CA TRP A 25 -9.24 -16.11 17.59
C TRP A 25 -8.03 -15.18 17.36
N ILE A 26 -6.99 -15.34 18.17
CA ILE A 26 -5.71 -14.65 17.96
C ILE A 26 -4.68 -15.72 17.66
N TYR A 27 -3.77 -15.41 16.76
CA TYR A 27 -2.79 -16.36 16.26
C TYR A 27 -1.38 -15.85 16.53
N VAL A 28 -0.45 -16.77 16.70
CA VAL A 28 0.99 -16.51 16.66
C VAL A 28 1.63 -17.41 15.61
N VAL A 29 2.51 -16.87 14.77
CA VAL A 29 3.26 -17.67 13.80
C VAL A 29 4.32 -18.48 14.54
N GLN A 30 4.22 -19.81 14.50
CA GLN A 30 5.20 -20.70 15.14
C GLN A 30 6.29 -21.15 14.16
N SER A 31 5.96 -21.25 12.88
CA SER A 31 6.91 -21.50 11.79
C SER A 31 6.33 -21.02 10.46
N GLY A 32 7.18 -20.62 9.51
CA GLY A 32 6.74 -20.12 8.20
C GLY A 32 6.38 -18.63 8.21
N SER A 33 5.44 -18.23 7.35
CA SER A 33 5.11 -16.81 7.14
C SER A 33 3.64 -16.59 6.73
N VAL A 34 3.07 -15.45 7.13
CA VAL A 34 1.69 -15.08 6.84
C VAL A 34 1.62 -13.69 6.21
N GLU A 35 1.03 -13.59 5.03
CA GLU A 35 0.72 -12.33 4.36
C GLU A 35 -0.56 -11.71 4.93
N ILE A 36 -0.49 -10.46 5.38
CA ILE A 36 -1.64 -9.65 5.76
C ILE A 36 -1.98 -8.70 4.61
N SER A 37 -3.22 -8.76 4.11
CA SER A 37 -3.63 -7.99 2.94
C SER A 37 -5.07 -7.48 3.03
N LYS A 38 -5.36 -6.37 2.36
CA LYS A 38 -6.73 -5.85 2.19
C LYS A 38 -7.12 -5.80 0.73
N THR A 39 -8.42 -5.93 0.47
CA THR A 39 -8.99 -5.77 -0.88
C THR A 39 -9.68 -4.43 -1.00
N ILE A 40 -9.21 -3.60 -1.93
CA ILE A 40 -9.55 -2.19 -1.97
C ILE A 40 -9.81 -1.82 -3.42
N GLN A 41 -11.06 -1.44 -3.71
CA GLN A 41 -11.55 -1.28 -5.08
C GLN A 41 -11.29 -2.53 -5.96
N GLY A 42 -11.44 -3.72 -5.39
CA GLY A 42 -11.18 -4.99 -6.08
C GLY A 42 -9.69 -5.33 -6.27
N HIS A 43 -8.77 -4.48 -5.80
CA HIS A 43 -7.33 -4.74 -5.85
C HIS A 43 -6.78 -5.18 -4.50
N LYS A 44 -5.95 -6.22 -4.50
CA LYS A 44 -5.26 -6.69 -3.29
C LYS A 44 -4.05 -5.81 -2.99
N TYR A 45 -3.97 -5.33 -1.75
CA TYR A 45 -2.83 -4.62 -1.20
C TYR A 45 -2.26 -5.41 -0.04
N VAL A 46 -0.99 -5.82 -0.15
CA VAL A 46 -0.25 -6.43 0.96
C VAL A 46 0.17 -5.32 1.90
N ILE A 47 -0.24 -5.43 3.16
CA ILE A 47 0.11 -4.50 4.23
C ILE A 47 1.46 -4.90 4.81
N GLU A 48 1.62 -6.19 5.12
CA GLU A 48 2.80 -6.74 5.78
C GLU A 48 2.89 -8.24 5.54
N VAL A 49 4.07 -8.80 5.75
CA VAL A 49 4.32 -10.25 5.83
C VAL A 49 4.88 -10.52 7.22
N LEU A 50 4.18 -11.37 7.96
CA LEU A 50 4.51 -11.79 9.31
C LEU A 50 5.39 -13.03 9.30
N GLU A 51 6.35 -13.08 10.21
CA GLU A 51 7.30 -14.17 10.38
C GLU A 51 7.13 -14.84 11.76
N THR A 52 7.97 -15.84 12.05
CA THR A 52 7.90 -16.60 13.30
C THR A 52 8.03 -15.68 14.52
N GLY A 53 7.06 -15.80 15.44
CA GLY A 53 6.94 -14.97 16.64
C GLY A 53 5.93 -13.84 16.54
N ASP A 54 5.49 -13.47 15.34
CA ASP A 54 4.51 -12.40 15.15
C ASP A 54 3.09 -12.85 15.54
N ILE A 55 2.34 -11.92 16.13
CA ILE A 55 0.93 -12.11 16.53
C ILE A 55 0.03 -11.40 15.52
N PHE A 56 -1.12 -12.00 15.22
CA PHE A 56 -2.14 -11.38 14.36
C PHE A 56 -3.57 -11.81 14.73
N GLY A 57 -4.54 -10.98 14.33
CA GLY A 57 -5.96 -11.17 14.66
C GLY A 57 -6.37 -10.57 16.00
N GLU A 58 -5.51 -9.75 16.59
CA GLU A 58 -5.62 -9.15 17.93
C GLU A 58 -6.57 -7.96 18.02
N ILE A 59 -6.78 -7.25 16.90
CA ILE A 59 -7.58 -6.02 16.89
C ILE A 59 -9.05 -6.30 17.20
N ASP A 60 -9.58 -7.44 16.78
CA ASP A 60 -10.97 -7.80 17.03
C ASP A 60 -11.21 -8.15 18.50
N PHE A 61 -10.24 -8.82 19.12
CA PHE A 61 -10.26 -9.09 20.56
C PHE A 61 -10.36 -7.80 21.40
N LEU A 62 -9.61 -6.75 21.04
CA LEU A 62 -9.58 -5.47 21.77
C LEU A 62 -10.76 -4.52 21.46
N GLY A 63 -11.82 -5.01 20.82
CA GLY A 63 -13.04 -4.22 20.58
C GLY A 63 -13.40 -3.99 19.11
N GLY A 64 -12.93 -4.86 18.20
CA GLY A 64 -13.42 -4.95 16.83
C GLY A 64 -14.52 -6.01 16.68
N THR A 65 -15.39 -5.85 15.68
CA THR A 65 -16.47 -6.81 15.40
C THR A 65 -16.17 -7.73 14.21
N GLU A 66 -15.16 -7.40 13.41
CA GLU A 66 -14.87 -8.04 12.12
C GLU A 66 -13.41 -7.87 11.75
N ARG A 67 -12.84 -8.91 11.14
CA ARG A 67 -11.45 -8.97 10.64
C ARG A 67 -11.16 -7.80 9.72
N ILE A 68 -10.16 -7.00 10.10
CA ILE A 68 -9.80 -5.80 9.33
C ILE A 68 -8.93 -6.08 8.09
N ALA A 69 -8.46 -7.32 7.91
CA ALA A 69 -7.61 -7.75 6.81
C ALA A 69 -7.76 -9.26 6.56
N THR A 70 -7.25 -9.73 5.42
CA THR A 70 -7.12 -11.14 5.06
C THR A 70 -5.74 -11.65 5.44
N ALA A 71 -5.66 -12.77 6.16
CA ALA A 71 -4.43 -13.49 6.48
C ALA A 71 -4.28 -14.71 5.58
N ARG A 72 -3.19 -14.76 4.81
CA ARG A 72 -2.91 -15.85 3.86
C ARG A 72 -1.50 -16.38 4.04
N VAL A 73 -1.36 -17.69 4.07
CA VAL A 73 -0.09 -18.38 4.33
C VAL A 73 0.85 -18.31 3.14
N ILE A 74 2.14 -18.08 3.39
CA ILE A 74 3.23 -18.12 2.41
C ILE A 74 4.16 -19.29 2.75
N GLY A 75 4.08 -20.36 1.95
CA GLY A 75 4.87 -21.56 2.17
C GLY A 75 4.13 -22.51 3.10
N GLU A 76 4.82 -23.53 3.63
CA GLU A 76 4.28 -24.32 4.73
C GLU A 76 4.39 -23.49 6.02
N THR A 77 3.30 -23.36 6.78
CA THR A 77 3.26 -22.47 7.96
C THR A 77 2.42 -23.10 9.05
N THR A 78 2.96 -23.12 10.26
CA THR A 78 2.25 -23.54 11.47
C THR A 78 1.95 -22.32 12.33
N VAL A 79 0.71 -22.20 12.78
CA VAL A 79 0.25 -21.14 13.66
C VAL A 79 -0.30 -21.74 14.95
N GLY A 80 0.00 -21.08 16.07
CA GLY A 80 -0.61 -21.38 17.35
C GLY A 80 -1.83 -20.48 17.55
N ILE A 81 -2.97 -21.06 17.93
CA ILE A 81 -4.18 -20.33 18.32
C ILE A 81 -4.07 -20.03 19.81
N ILE A 82 -4.10 -18.75 20.18
CA ILE A 82 -4.01 -18.29 21.56
C ILE A 82 -5.35 -18.55 22.26
N ASP A 83 -5.26 -19.15 23.45
CA ASP A 83 -6.39 -19.43 24.33
C ASP A 83 -7.09 -18.13 24.74
N ARG A 84 -8.36 -18.02 24.36
CA ARG A 84 -9.15 -16.82 24.58
C ARG A 84 -9.52 -16.64 26.04
N GLU A 85 -9.98 -17.69 26.71
CA GLU A 85 -10.36 -17.64 28.11
C GLU A 85 -9.16 -17.21 28.97
N PHE A 86 -7.98 -17.74 28.68
CA PHE A 86 -6.75 -17.30 29.32
C PHE A 86 -6.46 -15.82 29.04
N LEU A 87 -6.56 -15.40 27.78
CA LEU A 87 -6.28 -14.01 27.41
C LEU A 87 -7.27 -13.02 28.03
N ASP A 88 -8.56 -13.36 28.09
CA ASP A 88 -9.59 -12.56 28.76
C ASP A 88 -9.29 -12.42 30.26
N GLN A 89 -8.83 -13.50 30.92
CA GLN A 89 -8.43 -13.43 32.32
C GLN A 89 -7.22 -12.51 32.52
N GLU A 90 -6.20 -12.60 31.68
CA GLU A 90 -5.03 -11.72 31.74
C GLU A 90 -5.40 -10.26 31.46
N PHE A 91 -6.24 -10.02 30.45
CA PHE A 91 -6.72 -8.68 30.14
C PHE A 91 -7.51 -8.08 31.30
N ASN A 92 -8.34 -8.88 31.98
CA ASN A 92 -9.13 -8.42 33.13
C ASN A 92 -8.29 -8.12 34.39
N LYS A 93 -7.05 -8.61 34.49
CA LYS A 93 -6.11 -8.25 35.57
C LYS A 93 -5.51 -6.85 35.40
N ILE A 94 -5.57 -6.30 34.19
CA ILE A 94 -5.11 -4.93 33.88
C ILE A 94 -6.09 -3.92 34.49
N SER A 95 -5.59 -2.78 34.98
CA SER A 95 -6.45 -1.71 35.51
C SER A 95 -7.44 -1.20 34.45
N GLU A 96 -8.62 -0.78 34.90
CA GLU A 96 -9.69 -0.31 34.01
C GLU A 96 -9.23 0.85 33.11
N ASP A 97 -8.54 1.84 33.69
CA ASP A 97 -7.99 2.98 32.95
C ASP A 97 -7.04 2.54 31.84
N PHE A 98 -6.18 1.55 32.09
CA PHE A 98 -5.21 1.09 31.10
C PHE A 98 -5.87 0.24 30.02
N ARG A 99 -6.88 -0.58 30.37
CA ARG A 99 -7.71 -1.28 29.38
C ARG A 99 -8.37 -0.29 28.42
N LEU A 100 -8.93 0.81 28.93
CA LEU A 100 -9.52 1.84 28.07
C LEU A 100 -8.51 2.45 27.10
N ILE A 101 -7.26 2.66 27.54
CA ILE A 101 -6.18 3.15 26.66
C ILE A 101 -5.86 2.12 25.57
N LEU A 102 -5.75 0.83 25.91
CA LEU A 102 -5.49 -0.25 24.95
C LEU A 102 -6.61 -0.38 23.91
N VAL A 103 -7.87 -0.38 24.34
CA VAL A 103 -9.03 -0.41 23.45
C VAL A 103 -9.04 0.82 22.53
N ALA A 104 -8.79 2.01 23.08
CA ALA A 104 -8.71 3.24 22.28
C ALA A 104 -7.53 3.24 21.29
N ALA A 105 -6.42 2.56 21.61
CA ALA A 105 -5.30 2.38 20.70
C ALA A 105 -5.67 1.40 19.57
N ALA A 106 -6.25 0.25 19.90
CA ALA A 106 -6.72 -0.74 18.91
C ALA A 106 -7.74 -0.12 17.94
N HIS A 107 -8.71 0.64 18.46
CA HIS A 107 -9.67 1.40 17.65
C HIS A 107 -9.00 2.41 16.73
N ARG A 108 -7.96 3.10 17.21
CA ARG A 108 -7.17 4.04 16.39
C ARG A 108 -6.40 3.32 15.30
N ILE A 109 -5.78 2.17 15.59
CA ILE A 109 -5.08 1.35 14.59
C ILE A 109 -6.06 0.87 13.54
N LYS A 110 -7.20 0.29 13.94
CA LYS A 110 -8.28 -0.11 13.02
C LYS A 110 -8.68 1.05 12.11
N LYS A 111 -8.99 2.22 12.70
CA LYS A 111 -9.35 3.42 11.95
C LYS A 111 -8.23 3.90 11.02
N MET A 112 -6.96 3.77 11.41
CA MET A 112 -5.81 4.11 10.57
C MET A 112 -5.65 3.12 9.42
N THR A 113 -5.84 1.82 9.64
CA THR A 113 -5.80 0.78 8.59
C THR A 113 -6.99 0.90 7.65
N ASP A 114 -8.18 1.24 8.14
CA ASP A 114 -9.35 1.54 7.32
C ASP A 114 -9.15 2.83 6.53
N ARG A 115 -8.56 3.86 7.12
CA ARG A 115 -8.14 5.06 6.37
C ARG A 115 -6.99 4.78 5.42
N ALA A 116 -6.10 3.84 5.71
CA ALA A 116 -5.10 3.35 4.77
C ALA A 116 -5.77 2.74 3.55
N THR A 117 -6.97 2.15 3.70
CA THR A 117 -7.81 1.81 2.54
C THR A 117 -8.38 2.99 1.79
N GLU A 118 -8.56 4.16 2.40
CA GLU A 118 -8.79 5.39 1.64
C GLU A 118 -7.52 5.95 0.98
N PHE A 119 -6.33 5.50 1.39
CA PHE A 119 -5.05 5.89 0.77
C PHE A 119 -4.61 4.92 -0.33
N THR A 120 -5.04 3.65 -0.28
CA THR A 120 -4.81 2.60 -1.30
C THR A 120 -6.02 2.37 -2.21
N ALA A 121 -7.24 2.72 -1.81
CA ALA A 121 -8.26 3.20 -2.75
C ALA A 121 -7.66 4.49 -3.25
N ARG A 122 -7.12 4.46 -4.45
CA ARG A 122 -6.30 5.55 -4.97
C ARG A 122 -7.07 6.86 -4.79
N LYS A 123 -6.58 7.73 -3.90
CA LYS A 123 -7.23 8.98 -3.50
C LYS A 123 -7.16 10.06 -4.60
N GLU A 124 -6.67 9.70 -5.77
CA GLU A 124 -6.51 10.55 -6.93
C GLU A 124 -7.06 9.81 -8.16
N PRO A 125 -8.18 10.27 -8.72
CA PRO A 125 -8.55 10.08 -10.11
C PRO A 125 -7.37 10.07 -11.08
N ARG A 126 -7.39 9.09 -11.96
CA ARG A 126 -6.35 8.89 -12.96
C ARG A 126 -6.80 9.52 -14.26
N VAL A 127 -6.61 10.84 -14.39
CA VAL A 127 -6.92 11.50 -15.66
C VAL A 127 -6.14 10.84 -16.78
N SER A 128 -6.85 10.04 -17.57
CA SER A 128 -6.37 9.39 -18.78
C SER A 128 -6.31 10.44 -19.89
N LYS A 129 -5.50 11.49 -19.67
CA LYS A 129 -4.97 12.30 -20.76
C LYS A 129 -3.54 11.84 -20.94
N VAL A 130 -3.31 11.10 -22.02
CA VAL A 130 -1.99 10.78 -22.53
C VAL A 130 -1.25 12.11 -22.75
N LEU A 131 -0.51 12.58 -21.74
CA LEU A 131 0.26 13.81 -21.83
C LEU A 131 1.61 13.47 -22.45
N PRO A 132 1.92 14.00 -23.64
CA PRO A 132 3.24 13.84 -24.21
C PRO A 132 4.23 14.56 -23.29
N VAL A 133 5.18 13.80 -22.75
CA VAL A 133 6.30 14.35 -22.00
C VAL A 133 7.57 14.20 -22.79
N MET A 134 8.36 15.25 -22.78
CA MET A 134 9.71 15.25 -23.33
C MET A 134 10.68 15.53 -22.19
N PHE A 135 11.65 14.66 -22.02
CA PHE A 135 12.76 14.89 -21.10
C PHE A 135 14.07 14.71 -21.83
N LYS A 136 15.01 15.59 -21.51
CA LYS A 136 16.35 15.57 -22.09
C LYS A 136 17.29 14.88 -21.11
N PHE A 137 18.02 13.89 -21.59
CA PHE A 137 19.14 13.30 -20.90
C PHE A 137 20.40 13.47 -21.75
N GLY A 138 21.37 14.26 -21.28
CA GLY A 138 22.51 14.66 -22.11
C GLY A 138 22.03 15.41 -23.36
N ASP A 139 22.35 14.88 -24.54
CA ASP A 139 21.82 15.34 -25.84
C ASP A 139 20.63 14.53 -26.37
N THR A 140 20.24 13.47 -25.66
CA THR A 140 19.14 12.60 -26.05
C THR A 140 17.82 13.17 -25.56
N LEU A 141 16.92 13.47 -26.49
CA LEU A 141 15.53 13.80 -26.18
C LEU A 141 14.71 12.51 -26.19
N ILE A 142 14.14 12.14 -25.05
CA ILE A 142 13.27 10.97 -24.94
C ILE A 142 11.83 11.44 -24.93
N LYS A 143 11.05 10.90 -25.87
CA LYS A 143 9.61 11.06 -25.94
C LYS A 143 8.95 9.92 -25.16
N GLY A 144 8.01 10.28 -24.30
CA GLY A 144 7.21 9.31 -23.56
C GLY A 144 5.83 9.88 -23.26
N TYR A 145 5.01 9.04 -22.66
CA TYR A 145 3.69 9.40 -22.21
C TYR A 145 3.60 9.20 -20.71
N LEU A 146 3.04 10.16 -20.00
CA LEU A 146 2.73 9.95 -18.58
C LEU A 146 1.59 8.95 -18.47
N GLY A 147 1.87 7.80 -17.85
CA GLY A 147 0.84 6.80 -17.59
C GLY A 147 0.18 6.98 -16.22
N ASN A 148 0.92 7.47 -15.21
CA ASN A 148 0.35 7.98 -13.95
C ASN A 148 1.32 8.92 -13.22
N MET A 149 0.77 9.71 -12.30
CA MET A 149 1.48 10.73 -11.53
C MET A 149 1.04 10.69 -10.07
N SER A 150 1.98 10.91 -9.16
CA SER A 150 1.75 11.10 -7.74
C SER A 150 2.64 12.21 -7.21
N THR A 151 2.48 12.57 -5.95
CA THR A 151 3.34 13.56 -5.28
C THR A 151 4.82 13.12 -5.17
N TRP A 152 5.12 11.82 -5.29
CA TRP A 152 6.47 11.26 -5.04
C TRP A 152 7.15 10.65 -6.27
N GLY A 153 6.44 10.54 -7.39
CA GLY A 153 6.98 9.90 -8.59
C GLY A 153 5.97 9.78 -9.72
N LEU A 154 6.46 9.34 -10.88
CA LEU A 154 5.71 9.19 -12.12
C LEU A 154 5.96 7.82 -12.74
N PHE A 155 4.99 7.34 -13.51
CA PHE A 155 5.23 6.31 -14.52
C PHE A 155 5.31 6.97 -15.90
N ILE A 156 6.42 6.74 -16.59
CA ILE A 156 6.62 7.14 -17.98
C ILE A 156 6.55 5.91 -18.86
N GLN A 157 5.52 5.83 -19.70
CA GLN A 157 5.43 4.85 -20.78
C GLN A 157 6.34 5.30 -21.93
N THR A 158 7.27 4.44 -22.33
CA THR A 158 8.23 4.70 -23.41
C THR A 158 8.80 3.38 -23.91
N ASP A 159 9.11 3.34 -25.21
CA ASP A 159 9.77 2.20 -25.83
C ASP A 159 11.26 2.11 -25.48
N ASN A 160 11.85 3.18 -24.95
CA ASN A 160 13.26 3.25 -24.62
C ASN A 160 13.49 3.70 -23.16
N PRO A 161 13.14 2.88 -22.16
CA PRO A 161 13.30 3.24 -20.76
C PRO A 161 14.79 3.34 -20.35
N LEU A 162 15.10 4.33 -19.53
CA LEU A 162 16.43 4.48 -18.91
C LEU A 162 16.61 3.44 -17.80
N LYS A 163 17.83 2.95 -17.57
CA LYS A 163 18.12 1.89 -16.58
C LYS A 163 17.77 2.30 -15.14
N PRO A 164 17.43 1.36 -14.23
CA PRO A 164 17.26 1.65 -12.81
C PRO A 164 18.50 2.32 -12.19
N GLY A 165 18.29 3.19 -11.20
CA GLY A 165 19.32 4.01 -10.55
C GLY A 165 19.76 5.24 -11.35
N HIS A 166 19.31 5.37 -12.60
CA HIS A 166 19.67 6.48 -13.46
C HIS A 166 18.96 7.77 -13.04
N LYS A 167 19.69 8.89 -13.04
CA LYS A 167 19.20 10.20 -12.55
C LYS A 167 19.10 11.20 -13.69
N PHE A 168 18.03 11.97 -13.72
CA PHE A 168 17.79 12.97 -14.77
C PHE A 168 16.86 14.10 -14.29
N SER A 169 16.86 15.22 -15.01
CA SER A 169 15.90 16.30 -14.78
C SER A 169 14.74 16.20 -15.77
N LEU A 170 13.53 16.14 -15.25
CA LEU A 170 12.29 16.11 -16.02
C LEU A 170 11.67 17.51 -16.05
N LYS A 171 11.41 18.03 -17.25
CA LYS A 171 10.57 19.22 -17.43
C LYS A 171 9.15 18.76 -17.72
N LEU A 172 8.21 19.17 -16.87
CA LEU A 172 6.83 18.73 -16.94
C LEU A 172 5.90 19.92 -17.17
N ASN A 173 5.15 19.88 -18.27
CA ASN A 173 4.08 20.82 -18.57
C ASN A 173 2.74 20.17 -18.25
N LEU A 174 1.98 20.79 -17.35
CA LEU A 174 0.66 20.30 -16.96
C LEU A 174 -0.43 21.13 -17.68
N PRO A 175 -1.45 20.51 -18.29
CA PRO A 175 -2.57 21.23 -18.90
C PRO A 175 -3.20 22.24 -17.95
N GLY A 176 -3.45 23.46 -18.41
CA GLY A 176 -4.05 24.51 -17.58
C GLY A 176 -3.07 25.21 -16.62
N ILE A 177 -1.85 24.68 -16.46
CA ILE A 177 -0.77 25.33 -15.72
C ILE A 177 0.19 25.99 -16.73
N LYS A 178 0.46 27.29 -16.55
CA LYS A 178 1.36 28.03 -17.46
C LYS A 178 2.83 27.72 -17.17
N GLU A 179 3.15 27.40 -15.93
CA GLU A 179 4.49 27.11 -15.44
C GLU A 179 4.94 25.68 -15.78
N THR A 180 6.19 25.54 -16.22
CA THR A 180 6.87 24.25 -16.38
C THR A 180 7.53 23.84 -15.07
N LEU A 181 7.18 22.66 -14.54
CA LEU A 181 7.84 22.08 -13.36
C LEU A 181 9.19 21.48 -13.77
N THR A 182 10.20 21.59 -12.91
CA THR A 182 11.51 20.98 -13.13
C THR A 182 11.83 20.02 -12.00
N LEU A 183 11.69 18.72 -12.27
CA LEU A 183 11.74 17.66 -11.26
C LEU A 183 13.06 16.89 -11.37
N LYS A 184 13.79 16.74 -10.26
CA LYS A 184 14.98 15.86 -10.22
C LYS A 184 14.52 14.43 -9.93
N CYS A 185 14.76 13.53 -10.88
CA CYS A 185 14.21 12.19 -10.87
C CYS A 185 15.29 11.11 -10.78
N GLU A 186 14.92 9.95 -10.23
CA GLU A 186 15.70 8.71 -10.29
C GLU A 186 14.81 7.56 -10.75
N VAL A 187 15.29 6.78 -11.71
CA VAL A 187 14.58 5.59 -12.17
C VAL A 187 14.64 4.50 -11.10
N VAL A 188 13.49 3.97 -10.72
CA VAL A 188 13.37 2.93 -9.69
C VAL A 188 13.25 1.55 -10.32
N TRP A 189 12.52 1.44 -11.43
CA TRP A 189 12.36 0.18 -12.15
C TRP A 189 12.08 0.45 -13.64
N THR A 190 12.34 -0.56 -14.46
CA THR A 190 12.12 -0.51 -15.92
C THR A 190 11.40 -1.74 -16.40
N ARG A 191 10.52 -1.57 -17.39
CA ARG A 191 9.87 -2.64 -18.14
C ARG A 191 10.12 -2.42 -19.62
N ILE A 192 10.88 -3.30 -20.25
CA ILE A 192 11.22 -3.20 -21.69
C ILE A 192 10.13 -3.86 -22.54
N ARG A 193 9.58 -4.99 -22.09
CA ARG A 193 8.50 -5.71 -22.79
C ARG A 193 7.18 -5.50 -22.06
N PRO A 194 6.10 -5.10 -22.76
CA PRO A 194 4.79 -4.98 -22.12
C PRO A 194 4.28 -6.34 -21.65
N GLU A 195 3.65 -6.37 -20.48
CA GLU A 195 3.03 -7.55 -19.88
C GLU A 195 1.49 -7.45 -20.00
N GLY A 196 1.03 -7.22 -21.22
CA GLY A 196 -0.38 -7.04 -21.55
C GLY A 196 -0.87 -5.58 -21.53
N PRO A 197 -2.16 -5.36 -21.85
CA PRO A 197 -2.72 -4.03 -22.11
C PRO A 197 -2.64 -3.06 -20.92
N GLN A 198 -2.70 -3.59 -19.70
CA GLN A 198 -2.67 -2.80 -18.46
C GLN A 198 -1.26 -2.61 -17.89
N ARG A 199 -0.23 -3.23 -18.49
CA ARG A 199 1.16 -3.17 -18.05
C ARG A 199 2.09 -2.85 -19.22
N PRO A 200 2.00 -1.62 -19.76
CA PRO A 200 2.85 -1.21 -20.87
C PRO A 200 4.32 -1.15 -20.45
N ASN A 201 5.19 -1.24 -21.44
CA ASN A 201 6.62 -0.96 -21.31
C ASN A 201 6.87 0.51 -20.92
N GLY A 202 7.90 0.76 -20.14
CA GLY A 202 8.22 2.07 -19.60
C GLY A 202 9.09 2.00 -18.36
N MET A 203 9.06 3.06 -17.55
CA MET A 203 9.85 3.15 -16.32
C MET A 203 9.11 3.89 -15.22
N GLY A 204 9.29 3.42 -13.99
CA GLY A 204 8.86 4.14 -12.79
C GLY A 204 9.99 5.02 -12.28
N ILE A 205 9.68 6.27 -11.96
CA ILE A 205 10.64 7.24 -11.45
C ILE A 205 10.17 7.80 -10.11
N LYS A 206 11.10 8.04 -9.19
CA LYS A 206 10.86 8.79 -7.95
C LYS A 206 11.46 10.17 -8.04
N PHE A 207 10.84 11.14 -7.39
CA PHE A 207 11.43 12.46 -7.22
C PHE A 207 12.46 12.39 -6.09
N ARG A 208 13.67 12.86 -6.38
CA ARG A 208 14.74 12.95 -5.38
C ARG A 208 14.66 14.23 -4.56
N ASP A 209 14.23 15.29 -5.22
CA ASP A 209 14.24 16.65 -4.70
C ASP A 209 13.24 17.45 -5.55
N ILE A 210 12.41 18.22 -4.87
CA ILE A 210 11.33 19.01 -5.46
C ILE A 210 11.27 20.33 -4.70
N ASP A 211 11.30 21.44 -5.43
CA ASP A 211 11.11 22.75 -4.82
C ASP A 211 9.67 22.86 -4.28
N MET A 212 9.50 23.58 -3.18
CA MET A 212 8.21 23.76 -2.50
C MET A 212 7.17 24.41 -3.42
N LYS A 213 7.61 25.26 -4.36
CA LYS A 213 6.77 25.83 -5.41
C LYS A 213 6.21 24.72 -6.33
N ASP A 214 7.09 23.92 -6.91
CA ASP A 214 6.72 22.85 -7.85
C ASP A 214 5.90 21.77 -7.15
N TYR A 215 6.21 21.45 -5.89
CA TYR A 215 5.43 20.54 -5.05
C TYR A 215 3.99 21.05 -4.86
N ARG A 216 3.79 22.34 -4.57
CA ARG A 216 2.44 22.92 -4.39
C ARG A 216 1.64 22.88 -5.68
N ILE A 217 2.27 23.22 -6.82
CA ILE A 217 1.63 23.16 -8.14
C ILE A 217 1.22 21.71 -8.45
N LEU A 218 2.14 20.76 -8.26
CA LEU A 218 1.89 19.34 -8.50
C LEU A 218 0.75 18.81 -7.62
N LYS A 219 0.81 19.08 -6.31
CA LYS A 219 -0.21 18.64 -5.34
C LYS A 219 -1.59 19.23 -5.64
N GLN A 220 -1.66 20.51 -6.02
CA GLN A 220 -2.92 21.17 -6.36
C GLN A 220 -3.50 20.61 -7.65
N TYR A 221 -2.69 20.49 -8.71
CA TYR A 221 -3.11 19.95 -10.00
C TYR A 221 -3.67 18.53 -9.86
N ILE A 222 -2.97 17.70 -9.10
CA ILE A 222 -3.38 16.34 -8.79
C ILE A 222 -4.71 16.30 -8.04
N LYS A 223 -4.91 17.19 -7.06
CA LYS A 223 -6.17 17.30 -6.31
C LYS A 223 -7.34 17.71 -7.21
N GLU A 224 -7.13 18.64 -8.13
CA GLU A 224 -8.15 19.14 -9.06
C GLU A 224 -8.58 18.08 -10.07
N GLN A 225 -7.61 17.46 -10.75
CA GLN A 225 -7.85 16.30 -11.62
C GLN A 225 -8.48 15.13 -10.85
N GLY A 226 -8.20 15.07 -9.55
CA GLY A 226 -8.74 14.20 -8.52
C GLY A 226 -10.25 14.32 -8.22
N THR A 227 -10.95 15.26 -8.85
CA THR A 227 -12.37 15.56 -8.55
C THR A 227 -13.27 15.29 -9.76
N ASP A 228 -12.75 15.48 -10.98
CA ASP A 228 -13.50 15.37 -12.23
C ASP A 228 -13.94 13.92 -12.60
N GLU A 229 -13.27 12.88 -12.10
CA GLU A 229 -13.68 11.48 -12.38
C GLU A 229 -14.81 10.97 -11.46
N LYS A 230 -15.26 11.75 -10.49
CA LYS A 230 -16.37 11.35 -9.60
C LYS A 230 -17.74 11.84 -10.08
N GLU A 231 -17.78 12.64 -11.15
CA GLU A 231 -19.01 13.24 -11.70
C GLU A 231 -19.39 12.71 -13.10
N GLN A 232 -18.75 11.64 -13.59
CA GLN A 232 -19.11 10.90 -14.81
C GLN A 232 -19.30 9.41 -14.52
#